data_AF-A0A8J1TGG0-F1
#
_entry.id   AF-A0A8J1TGG0-F1
#
_cell.length_a   1.000
_cell.length_b   1.000
_cell.length_c   1.000
_cell.angle_alpha   90.00
_cell.angle_beta   90.00
_cell.angle_gamma   90.00
#
_symmetry.space_group_name_H-M   'P 1'
#
loop_
_entity.id
_entity.type
_entity.pdbx_description
1 polymer ?
#
loop_
_entity_poly.entity_id
_entity_poly.type
_entity_poly.pdbx_seq_one_letter_code
_entity_poly.pdbx_strand_id
1 'polypeptide(L)'
;MDKTSDKNLEKPVDVKDAIGCNNTDVDITERVGPTIYKPYPKIFKDAEGNTLPIRVIDGYMYAPTWIRPTLHEDLKQFQTRPDDIWLISYPRSGNHWVTNICWLLLHERMSDKFEEEPYMIDGHNLTAEKLPSPRIMRSHMHYSDHFPQDVFRQKNKVIYLYRDGRDVAVSLYKHITQVASYQYSGTWNGFLPNFLDGILPYGSWFKHVDGWMKKCRVNSEFMLAISYEDFKKDPVGTIARISSFLELQKTEAEIREVAEKTSFKCMKKRDEFYQQFAKDQVEGTMYRLGITGDWASMFTSEQCERFNHKHQEILSDAIPL
;
A
#
# COMPACT_ATOMS: atom_id res chain seq x y z
N MET A 1 26.55 15.31 56.74
CA MET A 1 25.52 14.32 56.35
C MET A 1 25.03 14.70 54.96
N ASP A 2 24.89 13.67 54.15
CA ASP A 2 24.70 13.59 52.71
C ASP A 2 23.35 14.17 52.18
N LYS A 3 23.35 14.81 51.00
CA LYS A 3 22.59 14.42 49.77
C LYS A 3 22.16 15.58 48.81
N THR A 4 22.69 15.48 47.58
CA THR A 4 22.05 15.60 46.24
C THR A 4 21.35 16.91 45.81
N SER A 5 21.84 17.61 44.75
CA SER A 5 21.47 17.50 43.30
C SER A 5 20.32 18.45 42.91
N ASP A 6 20.14 19.03 41.73
CA ASP A 6 20.94 19.35 40.54
C ASP A 6 20.06 20.33 39.71
N LYS A 7 20.72 21.19 38.93
CA LYS A 7 20.34 21.90 37.69
C LYS A 7 18.94 22.53 37.42
N ASN A 8 19.09 23.82 37.14
CA ASN A 8 18.42 24.70 36.16
C ASN A 8 17.85 24.09 34.85
N LEU A 9 16.66 24.62 34.52
CA LEU A 9 16.16 25.17 33.23
C LEU A 9 16.25 24.35 31.92
N GLU A 10 15.09 23.93 31.40
CA GLU A 10 14.43 24.51 30.21
C GLU A 10 13.07 23.82 29.93
N LYS A 11 12.10 24.59 29.43
CA LYS A 11 10.79 24.21 28.83
C LYS A 11 10.62 25.07 27.56
N PRO A 12 9.70 24.80 26.61
CA PRO A 12 8.53 23.88 26.62
C PRO A 12 8.44 23.00 25.32
N VAL A 13 7.49 22.10 25.02
CA VAL A 13 6.02 22.23 24.88
C VAL A 13 5.38 20.83 24.66
N ASP A 14 4.16 20.65 25.22
CA ASP A 14 3.05 19.72 24.96
C ASP A 14 3.25 18.27 24.47
N VAL A 15 2.95 17.32 25.38
CA VAL A 15 2.21 16.05 25.13
C VAL A 15 1.52 15.56 26.44
N LYS A 16 1.18 16.43 27.41
CA LYS A 16 0.95 15.95 28.80
C LYS A 16 -0.23 16.46 29.61
N ASP A 17 -1.18 17.19 29.04
CA ASP A 17 -2.48 17.32 29.71
C ASP A 17 -3.35 16.12 29.29
N ALA A 18 -2.99 14.93 29.78
CA ALA A 18 -3.59 14.38 30.98
C ALA A 18 -5.09 14.21 30.75
N ILE A 19 -5.42 13.03 30.23
CA ILE A 19 -6.77 12.47 30.13
C ILE A 19 -7.42 12.59 31.51
N GLY A 20 -8.12 13.70 31.70
CA GLY A 20 -8.99 13.96 32.83
C GLY A 20 -10.41 13.69 32.37
N CYS A 21 -10.98 12.56 32.81
CA CYS A 21 -12.34 12.50 33.37
C CYS A 21 -12.72 11.04 33.65
N ASN A 22 -12.75 10.73 34.94
CA ASN A 22 -13.72 9.92 35.69
C ASN A 22 -14.26 8.61 35.08
N ASN A 23 -13.92 7.54 35.80
CA ASN A 23 -14.69 6.31 35.89
C ASN A 23 -16.20 6.59 35.96
N THR A 24 -16.94 6.05 34.99
CA THR A 24 -18.26 5.47 35.24
C THR A 24 -18.35 4.19 34.41
N ASP A 25 -18.73 3.11 35.08
CA ASP A 25 -18.98 1.81 34.48
C ASP A 25 -19.96 1.95 33.32
N VAL A 26 -19.51 1.60 32.11
CA VAL A 26 -20.41 1.44 30.96
C VAL A 26 -20.52 -0.04 30.66
N ASP A 27 -21.67 -0.54 31.09
CA ASP A 27 -22.32 -1.79 30.74
C ASP A 27 -22.06 -2.18 29.27
N ILE A 28 -21.33 -3.29 29.07
CA ILE A 28 -21.01 -3.84 27.76
C ILE A 28 -22.19 -4.74 27.35
N THR A 29 -23.34 -4.13 27.05
CA THR A 29 -24.47 -4.83 26.43
C THR A 29 -24.89 -4.13 25.14
N GLU A 30 -24.58 -4.82 24.04
CA GLU A 30 -25.28 -4.85 22.76
C GLU A 30 -25.83 -3.54 22.16
N ARG A 31 -25.12 -3.04 21.14
CA ARG A 31 -25.77 -2.69 19.88
C ARG A 31 -25.25 -3.58 18.75
N VAL A 32 -25.74 -4.80 18.74
CA VAL A 32 -25.78 -5.66 17.55
C VAL A 32 -26.89 -5.13 16.65
N GLY A 33 -26.52 -4.38 15.60
CA GLY A 33 -27.38 -4.06 14.46
C GLY A 33 -27.02 -4.95 13.26
N PRO A 34 -27.95 -5.25 12.34
CA PRO A 34 -27.92 -6.47 11.56
C PRO A 34 -27.01 -6.35 10.34
N THR A 35 -25.78 -6.86 10.42
CA THR A 35 -25.24 -7.70 9.34
C THR A 35 -24.09 -8.55 9.88
N ILE A 36 -24.34 -9.85 9.99
CA ILE A 36 -23.28 -10.85 10.04
C ILE A 36 -22.64 -10.83 8.65
N TYR A 37 -21.68 -9.95 8.42
CA TYR A 37 -20.94 -9.88 7.18
C TYR A 37 -19.97 -11.07 7.10
N LYS A 38 -20.46 -12.21 6.64
CA LYS A 38 -19.61 -13.29 6.13
C LYS A 38 -20.16 -13.80 4.81
N PRO A 39 -19.27 -13.95 3.84
CA PRO A 39 -18.49 -15.19 3.82
C PRO A 39 -17.12 -15.00 4.47
N TYR A 40 -16.74 -15.98 5.28
CA TYR A 40 -15.36 -16.19 5.71
C TYR A 40 -14.47 -16.24 4.46
N PRO A 41 -13.19 -15.81 4.54
CA PRO A 41 -12.26 -16.01 3.43
C PRO A 41 -12.27 -17.47 2.98
N LYS A 42 -12.23 -17.70 1.66
CA LYS A 42 -12.08 -19.04 1.11
C LYS A 42 -10.67 -19.53 1.46
N ILE A 43 -10.59 -20.77 1.94
CA ILE A 43 -9.30 -21.38 2.28
C ILE A 43 -8.73 -22.04 1.03
N PHE A 44 -7.63 -21.48 0.53
CA PHE A 44 -6.80 -22.11 -0.49
C PHE A 44 -5.68 -22.92 0.18
N LYS A 45 -5.04 -23.77 -0.59
CA LYS A 45 -3.82 -24.48 -0.16
C LYS A 45 -2.66 -24.08 -1.05
N ASP A 46 -1.48 -23.99 -0.47
CA ASP A 46 -0.24 -23.86 -1.22
C ASP A 46 0.25 -25.24 -1.73
N ALA A 47 1.37 -25.25 -2.44
CA ALA A 47 1.93 -26.48 -3.01
C ALA A 47 2.38 -27.52 -1.95
N GLU A 48 2.55 -27.10 -0.70
CA GLU A 48 2.95 -27.95 0.44
C GLU A 48 1.76 -28.28 1.36
N GLY A 49 0.55 -27.83 1.01
CA GLY A 49 -0.68 -28.08 1.75
C GLY A 49 -1.00 -27.08 2.87
N ASN A 50 -0.18 -26.03 3.06
CA ASN A 50 -0.45 -24.98 4.05
C ASN A 50 -1.67 -24.15 3.63
N THR A 51 -2.45 -23.72 4.61
CA THR A 51 -3.68 -22.95 4.36
C THR A 51 -3.37 -21.50 4.07
N LEU A 52 -4.04 -20.96 3.04
CA LEU A 52 -4.01 -19.54 2.68
C LEU A 52 -5.44 -19.01 2.56
N PRO A 53 -5.95 -18.31 3.58
CA PRO A 53 -7.24 -17.63 3.51
C PRO A 53 -7.20 -16.44 2.53
N ILE A 54 -8.14 -16.41 1.58
CA ILE A 54 -8.29 -15.32 0.60
C ILE A 54 -9.76 -14.94 0.53
N ARG A 55 -10.06 -13.63 0.59
CA ARG A 55 -11.42 -13.14 0.33
C ARG A 55 -11.67 -13.12 -1.17
N VAL A 56 -12.80 -13.66 -1.62
CA VAL A 56 -13.20 -13.62 -3.03
C VAL A 56 -14.50 -12.84 -3.16
N ILE A 57 -14.49 -11.79 -4.00
CA ILE A 57 -15.65 -10.93 -4.29
C ILE A 57 -15.76 -10.85 -5.81
N ASP A 58 -16.89 -11.25 -6.38
CA ASP A 58 -17.14 -11.31 -7.84
C ASP A 58 -15.98 -11.96 -8.66
N GLY A 59 -15.34 -12.98 -8.09
CA GLY A 59 -14.22 -13.68 -8.74
C GLY A 59 -12.83 -13.03 -8.56
N TYR A 60 -12.75 -11.85 -7.94
CA TYR A 60 -11.50 -11.17 -7.58
C TYR A 60 -11.01 -11.57 -6.20
N MET A 61 -9.70 -11.77 -6.06
CA MET A 61 -9.05 -12.20 -4.83
C MET A 61 -8.54 -10.99 -4.03
N TYR A 62 -8.74 -11.00 -2.72
CA TYR A 62 -8.40 -9.90 -1.82
C TYR A 62 -7.85 -10.42 -0.50
N ALA A 63 -7.26 -9.52 0.29
CA ALA A 63 -6.82 -9.84 1.63
C ALA A 63 -7.99 -10.34 2.51
N PRO A 64 -7.76 -11.30 3.41
CA PRO A 64 -8.84 -12.03 4.08
C PRO A 64 -9.65 -11.19 5.06
N THR A 65 -9.02 -10.27 5.79
CA THR A 65 -9.60 -9.69 7.01
C THR A 65 -9.97 -8.21 6.93
N TRP A 66 -9.24 -7.37 6.18
CA TRP A 66 -9.47 -5.91 6.17
C TRP A 66 -10.25 -5.39 4.94
N ILE A 67 -10.81 -6.30 4.15
CA ILE A 67 -11.55 -5.97 2.92
C ILE A 67 -13.03 -6.17 3.17
N ARG A 68 -13.82 -5.12 2.91
CA ARG A 68 -15.28 -5.13 3.12
C ARG A 68 -15.96 -6.04 2.08
N PRO A 69 -16.95 -6.86 2.46
CA PRO A 69 -17.63 -7.75 1.50
C PRO A 69 -18.39 -6.98 0.41
N THR A 70 -18.85 -5.77 0.72
CA THR A 70 -19.56 -4.86 -0.17
C THR A 70 -18.62 -4.05 -1.07
N LEU A 71 -17.30 -4.34 -1.08
CA LEU A 71 -16.28 -3.53 -1.75
C LEU A 71 -16.71 -3.07 -3.16
N HIS A 72 -17.12 -4.02 -4.00
CA HIS A 72 -17.49 -3.73 -5.39
C HIS A 72 -18.79 -2.92 -5.52
N GLU A 73 -19.75 -3.10 -4.61
CA GLU A 73 -20.99 -2.33 -4.59
C GLU A 73 -20.74 -0.91 -4.13
N ASP A 74 -19.93 -0.74 -3.08
CA ASP A 74 -19.59 0.56 -2.54
C ASP A 74 -18.75 1.38 -3.54
N LEU A 75 -17.82 0.74 -4.26
CA LEU A 75 -17.01 1.42 -5.28
C LEU A 75 -17.80 1.83 -6.52
N LYS A 76 -18.90 1.14 -6.84
CA LYS A 76 -19.84 1.61 -7.87
C LYS A 76 -20.57 2.89 -7.46
N GLN A 77 -20.76 3.11 -6.16
CA GLN A 77 -21.41 4.30 -5.61
C GLN A 77 -20.43 5.40 -5.22
N PHE A 78 -19.13 5.09 -5.17
CA PHE A 78 -18.08 6.00 -4.75
C PHE A 78 -18.05 7.26 -5.62
N GLN A 79 -18.24 8.41 -4.98
CA GLN A 79 -18.23 9.71 -5.65
C GLN A 79 -16.78 10.18 -5.86
N THR A 80 -16.32 10.04 -7.11
CA THR A 80 -15.00 10.54 -7.55
C THR A 80 -15.09 12.04 -7.78
N ARG A 81 -14.09 12.79 -7.32
CA ARG A 81 -13.95 14.24 -7.57
C ARG A 81 -12.94 14.47 -8.69
N PRO A 82 -13.07 15.53 -9.50
CA PRO A 82 -12.16 15.77 -10.63
C PRO A 82 -10.68 15.90 -10.25
N ASP A 83 -10.40 16.33 -9.01
CA ASP A 83 -9.06 16.57 -8.49
C ASP A 83 -8.53 15.44 -7.59
N ASP A 84 -9.20 14.28 -7.54
CA ASP A 84 -8.64 13.12 -6.84
C ASP A 84 -7.43 12.57 -7.59
N ILE A 85 -6.43 12.18 -6.81
CA ILE A 85 -5.20 11.54 -7.26
C ILE A 85 -5.23 10.08 -6.84
N TRP A 86 -4.98 9.17 -7.78
CA TRP A 86 -5.08 7.73 -7.58
C TRP A 86 -3.71 7.07 -7.64
N LEU A 87 -3.28 6.43 -6.56
CA LEU A 87 -2.03 5.70 -6.45
C LEU A 87 -2.30 4.20 -6.50
N ILE A 88 -1.99 3.59 -7.65
CA ILE A 88 -2.32 2.20 -7.91
C ILE A 88 -1.05 1.37 -8.01
N SER A 89 -1.02 0.20 -7.41
CA SER A 89 0.10 -0.73 -7.54
C SER A 89 -0.33 -2.14 -7.19
N TYR A 90 0.36 -3.16 -7.68
CA TYR A 90 0.25 -4.47 -7.02
C TYR A 90 0.85 -4.36 -5.60
N PRO A 91 0.38 -5.11 -4.59
CA PRO A 91 0.94 -5.05 -3.24
C PRO A 91 2.47 -5.18 -3.25
N ARG A 92 3.13 -4.49 -2.31
CA ARG A 92 4.59 -4.53 -2.10
C ARG A 92 5.46 -3.92 -3.22
N SER A 93 4.85 -3.16 -4.13
CA SER A 93 5.58 -2.44 -5.20
C SER A 93 6.08 -1.05 -4.80
N GLY A 94 5.90 -0.62 -3.53
CA GLY A 94 6.38 0.69 -3.03
C GLY A 94 5.28 1.74 -2.78
N ASN A 95 4.01 1.32 -2.70
CA ASN A 95 2.86 2.21 -2.54
C ASN A 95 3.01 3.23 -1.39
N HIS A 96 3.44 2.80 -0.19
CA HIS A 96 3.65 3.70 0.95
C HIS A 96 4.67 4.80 0.65
N TRP A 97 5.69 4.51 -0.16
CA TRP A 97 6.71 5.49 -0.48
C TRP A 97 6.13 6.61 -1.35
N VAL A 98 5.57 6.24 -2.51
CA VAL A 98 4.94 7.19 -3.45
C VAL A 98 3.79 7.96 -2.79
N THR A 99 3.08 7.32 -1.87
CA THR A 99 2.06 7.96 -1.04
C THR A 99 2.60 9.15 -0.25
N ASN A 100 3.70 8.94 0.49
CA ASN A 100 4.29 10.01 1.30
C ASN A 100 4.92 11.11 0.45
N ILE A 101 5.42 10.77 -0.73
CA ILE A 101 5.90 11.75 -1.72
C ILE A 101 4.76 12.63 -2.21
N CYS A 102 3.67 12.04 -2.70
CA CYS A 102 2.51 12.80 -3.18
C CYS A 102 1.91 13.64 -2.06
N TRP A 103 1.87 13.09 -0.84
CA TRP A 103 1.42 13.83 0.34
C TRP A 103 2.26 15.08 0.58
N LEU A 104 3.60 14.95 0.64
CA LEU A 104 4.49 16.09 0.87
C LEU A 104 4.46 17.10 -0.28
N LEU A 105 4.33 16.65 -1.53
CA LEU A 105 4.21 17.55 -2.68
C LEU A 105 2.95 18.42 -2.60
N LEU A 106 1.85 17.88 -2.06
CA LEU A 106 0.56 18.58 -1.96
C LEU A 106 0.41 19.42 -0.70
N HIS A 107 0.94 18.94 0.43
CA HIS A 107 0.67 19.53 1.75
C HIS A 107 1.89 20.20 2.37
N GLU A 108 3.09 20.01 1.81
CA GLU A 108 4.37 20.59 2.28
C GLU A 108 4.76 20.19 3.72
N ARG A 109 4.02 19.26 4.32
CA ARG A 109 4.25 18.70 5.64
C ARG A 109 4.04 17.20 5.64
N MET A 110 4.64 16.52 6.61
CA MET A 110 4.27 15.13 6.86
C MET A 110 2.89 15.06 7.48
N SER A 111 2.23 13.93 7.27
CA SER A 111 1.01 13.60 8.01
C SER A 111 1.42 13.30 9.45
N ASP A 112 0.84 14.04 10.40
CA ASP A 112 1.12 13.90 11.83
C ASP A 112 0.11 12.95 12.50
N LYS A 113 -0.96 12.59 11.78
CA LYS A 113 -2.09 11.78 12.28
C LYS A 113 -2.40 10.64 11.31
N PHE A 114 -2.64 9.45 11.85
CA PHE A 114 -3.04 8.29 11.06
C PHE A 114 -4.32 8.55 10.22
N GLU A 115 -5.22 9.39 10.74
CA GLU A 115 -6.48 9.80 10.11
C GLU A 115 -6.30 10.68 8.86
N GLU A 116 -5.11 11.26 8.69
CA GLU A 116 -4.72 12.03 7.52
C GLU A 116 -4.00 11.17 6.47
N GLU A 117 -3.65 9.91 6.76
CA GLU A 117 -2.92 9.10 5.79
C GLU A 117 -3.78 8.83 4.54
N PRO A 118 -3.18 8.91 3.33
CA PRO A 118 -3.87 8.64 2.08
C PRO A 118 -4.65 7.32 2.10
N TYR A 119 -5.83 7.36 1.52
CA TYR A 119 -6.89 6.42 1.84
C TYR A 119 -6.81 5.14 1.00
N MET A 120 -6.90 3.96 1.64
CA MET A 120 -6.96 2.68 0.92
C MET A 120 -8.41 2.34 0.58
N ILE A 121 -8.81 2.58 -0.67
CA ILE A 121 -10.21 2.42 -1.12
C ILE A 121 -10.72 0.97 -1.09
N ASP A 122 -9.80 0.01 -1.03
CA ASP A 122 -10.13 -1.42 -0.98
C ASP A 122 -10.53 -1.87 0.45
N GLY A 123 -10.18 -1.09 1.48
CA GLY A 123 -10.31 -1.46 2.88
C GLY A 123 -11.69 -1.22 3.50
N HIS A 124 -11.85 -1.45 4.81
CA HIS A 124 -13.16 -1.33 5.49
C HIS A 124 -13.70 0.09 5.66
N ASN A 125 -12.84 1.11 5.72
CA ASN A 125 -13.25 2.41 6.29
C ASN A 125 -13.53 3.48 5.24
N LEU A 126 -14.65 3.50 4.51
CA LEU A 126 -14.90 4.58 3.52
C LEU A 126 -15.16 5.94 4.20
N THR A 127 -14.10 6.66 4.55
CA THR A 127 -14.16 8.03 5.09
C THR A 127 -13.62 9.07 4.12
N ALA A 128 -13.16 8.66 2.92
CA ALA A 128 -12.66 9.57 1.89
C ALA A 128 -13.62 10.69 1.51
N GLU A 129 -14.93 10.52 1.70
CA GLU A 129 -15.93 11.57 1.47
C GLU A 129 -15.77 12.75 2.44
N LYS A 130 -15.27 12.50 3.65
CA LYS A 130 -15.05 13.51 4.70
C LYS A 130 -13.75 14.28 4.53
N LEU A 131 -12.86 13.83 3.66
CA LEU A 131 -11.56 14.48 3.43
C LEU A 131 -11.70 15.71 2.52
N PRO A 132 -10.94 16.79 2.79
CA PRO A 132 -10.84 17.92 1.87
C PRO A 132 -10.16 17.48 0.57
N SER A 133 -10.45 18.20 -0.51
CA SER A 133 -9.76 18.06 -1.79
C SER A 133 -8.43 18.84 -1.82
N PRO A 134 -7.44 18.42 -2.64
CA PRO A 134 -7.44 17.19 -3.45
C PRO A 134 -7.22 15.95 -2.58
N ARG A 135 -7.91 14.85 -2.89
CA ARG A 135 -7.77 13.61 -2.12
C ARG A 135 -6.76 12.66 -2.76
N ILE A 136 -5.99 11.96 -1.95
CA ILE A 136 -5.10 10.88 -2.41
C ILE A 136 -5.74 9.53 -2.09
N MET A 137 -6.15 8.81 -3.13
CA MET A 137 -6.72 7.46 -3.08
C MET A 137 -5.66 6.41 -3.42
N ARG A 138 -5.68 5.28 -2.73
CA ARG A 138 -4.76 4.16 -2.94
C ARG A 138 -5.56 2.88 -3.18
N SER A 139 -5.06 2.04 -4.08
CA SER A 139 -5.68 0.75 -4.37
C SER A 139 -4.67 -0.26 -4.89
N HIS A 140 -4.98 -1.53 -4.66
CA HIS A 140 -4.30 -2.70 -5.21
C HIS A 140 -5.21 -3.47 -6.17
N MET A 141 -6.38 -2.92 -6.54
CA MET A 141 -7.31 -3.56 -7.45
C MET A 141 -6.75 -3.70 -8.87
N HIS A 142 -7.13 -4.79 -9.53
CA HIS A 142 -6.99 -4.93 -10.97
C HIS A 142 -7.80 -3.86 -11.69
N TYR A 143 -7.29 -3.45 -12.85
CA TYR A 143 -8.12 -2.72 -13.81
C TYR A 143 -9.30 -3.61 -14.22
N SER A 144 -10.51 -3.20 -13.87
CA SER A 144 -11.74 -3.98 -14.05
C SER A 144 -12.97 -3.08 -13.98
N ASP A 145 -14.13 -3.62 -14.33
CA ASP A 145 -15.42 -2.92 -14.22
C ASP A 145 -15.85 -2.66 -12.76
N HIS A 146 -15.19 -3.28 -11.78
CA HIS A 146 -15.40 -3.03 -10.36
C HIS A 146 -14.58 -1.85 -9.83
N PHE A 147 -13.56 -1.41 -10.57
CA PHE A 147 -12.84 -0.18 -10.24
C PHE A 147 -13.73 1.04 -10.55
N PRO A 148 -13.68 2.14 -9.77
CA PRO A 148 -14.51 3.32 -10.04
C PRO A 148 -14.29 3.89 -11.44
N GLN A 149 -15.26 3.68 -12.34
CA GLN A 149 -15.12 4.04 -13.76
C GLN A 149 -15.07 5.55 -14.00
N ASP A 150 -15.60 6.35 -13.06
CA ASP A 150 -15.52 7.81 -13.11
C ASP A 150 -14.09 8.33 -13.13
N VAL A 151 -13.13 7.61 -12.54
CA VAL A 151 -11.70 7.94 -12.59
C VAL A 151 -11.23 8.14 -14.04
N PHE A 152 -11.66 7.25 -14.94
CA PHE A 152 -11.30 7.31 -16.35
C PHE A 152 -12.16 8.32 -17.12
N ARG A 153 -13.46 8.42 -16.82
CA ARG A 153 -14.37 9.37 -17.47
C ARG A 153 -13.99 10.83 -17.19
N GLN A 154 -13.64 11.13 -15.94
CA GLN A 154 -13.24 12.45 -15.48
C GLN A 154 -11.75 12.75 -15.72
N LYS A 155 -10.97 11.77 -16.20
CA LYS A 155 -9.52 11.89 -16.42
C LYS A 155 -8.74 12.30 -15.16
N ASN A 156 -9.10 11.71 -14.03
CA ASN A 156 -8.36 11.88 -12.78
C ASN A 156 -6.89 11.49 -12.95
N LYS A 157 -5.99 12.15 -12.23
CA LYS A 157 -4.57 11.80 -12.24
C LYS A 157 -4.38 10.43 -11.59
N VAL A 158 -3.90 9.45 -12.36
CA VAL A 158 -3.55 8.10 -11.88
C VAL A 158 -2.04 7.91 -11.96
N ILE A 159 -1.41 7.56 -10.84
CA ILE A 159 -0.01 7.13 -10.80
C ILE A 159 -0.01 5.62 -10.57
N TYR A 160 0.44 4.87 -11.57
CA TYR A 160 0.64 3.44 -11.48
C TYR A 160 2.10 3.12 -11.13
N LEU A 161 2.32 2.45 -10.00
CA LEU A 161 3.63 2.00 -9.56
C LEU A 161 3.77 0.49 -9.81
N TYR A 162 4.83 0.13 -10.52
CA TYR A 162 5.23 -1.26 -10.75
C TYR A 162 6.66 -1.50 -10.27
N ARG A 163 7.03 -2.77 -10.16
CA ARG A 163 8.31 -3.24 -9.61
C ARG A 163 8.64 -4.60 -10.22
N ASP A 164 9.92 -4.97 -10.29
CA ASP A 164 10.34 -6.33 -10.65
C ASP A 164 9.52 -7.38 -9.87
N GLY A 165 8.80 -8.23 -10.60
CA GLY A 165 7.87 -9.20 -10.01
C GLY A 165 8.56 -10.24 -9.13
N ARG A 166 9.86 -10.49 -9.31
CA ARG A 166 10.64 -11.39 -8.45
C ARG A 166 10.86 -10.77 -7.07
N ASP A 167 11.21 -9.49 -7.04
CA ASP A 167 11.34 -8.73 -5.81
C ASP A 167 9.99 -8.54 -5.10
N VAL A 168 8.92 -8.36 -5.88
CA VAL A 168 7.54 -8.35 -5.37
C VAL A 168 7.20 -9.68 -4.72
N ALA A 169 7.51 -10.81 -5.36
CA ALA A 169 7.24 -12.15 -4.80
C ALA A 169 7.92 -12.34 -3.45
N VAL A 170 9.22 -12.01 -3.33
CA VAL A 170 9.94 -12.08 -2.04
C VAL A 170 9.33 -11.15 -1.00
N SER A 171 9.07 -9.90 -1.36
CA SER A 171 8.51 -8.91 -0.43
C SER A 171 7.11 -9.28 0.04
N LEU A 172 6.30 -9.88 -0.83
CA LEU A 172 4.94 -10.34 -0.52
C LEU A 172 4.94 -11.60 0.34
N TYR A 173 5.82 -12.56 0.05
CA TYR A 173 6.02 -13.73 0.91
C TYR A 173 6.32 -13.30 2.34
N LYS A 174 7.33 -12.44 2.53
CA LYS A 174 7.71 -11.96 3.87
C LYS A 174 6.55 -11.22 4.55
N HIS A 175 5.83 -10.37 3.83
CA HIS A 175 4.69 -9.63 4.37
C HIS A 175 3.56 -10.55 4.83
N ILE A 176 3.14 -11.48 3.98
CA ILE A 176 2.03 -12.41 4.28
C ILE A 176 2.39 -13.35 5.44
N THR A 177 3.65 -13.76 5.58
CA THR A 177 4.10 -14.59 6.72
C THR A 177 4.27 -13.82 8.04
N GLN A 178 4.39 -12.49 7.99
CA GLN A 178 4.62 -11.65 9.18
C GLN A 178 3.34 -11.01 9.70
N VAL A 179 2.39 -10.70 8.82
CA VAL A 179 1.15 -10.05 9.20
C VAL A 179 0.11 -11.11 9.58
N ALA A 180 -0.13 -11.24 10.88
CA ALA A 180 -0.95 -12.29 11.49
C ALA A 180 -2.34 -12.46 10.85
N SER A 181 -2.93 -11.37 10.35
CA SER A 181 -4.26 -11.40 9.77
C SER A 181 -4.36 -12.14 8.44
N TYR A 182 -3.24 -12.40 7.75
CA TYR A 182 -3.23 -13.32 6.60
C TYR A 182 -3.32 -14.79 7.00
N GLN A 183 -2.96 -15.13 8.24
CA GLN A 183 -2.99 -16.50 8.79
C GLN A 183 -2.28 -17.53 7.88
N TYR A 184 -1.16 -17.12 7.29
CA TYR A 184 -0.34 -17.98 6.43
C TYR A 184 1.02 -18.24 7.06
N SER A 185 1.39 -19.51 7.18
CA SER A 185 2.64 -19.96 7.79
C SER A 185 3.43 -20.90 6.88
N GLY A 186 3.15 -20.91 5.57
CA GLY A 186 3.82 -21.78 4.61
C GLY A 186 5.23 -21.31 4.26
N THR A 187 5.98 -22.16 3.55
CA THR A 187 7.36 -21.84 3.15
C THR A 187 7.41 -21.07 1.84
N TRP A 188 8.62 -20.68 1.41
CA TRP A 188 8.85 -20.08 0.10
C TRP A 188 8.46 -21.01 -1.05
N ASN A 189 8.75 -22.31 -0.91
CA ASN A 189 8.46 -23.31 -1.94
C ASN A 189 6.97 -23.63 -2.03
N GLY A 190 6.23 -23.54 -0.91
CA GLY A 190 4.78 -23.53 -0.91
C GLY A 190 4.20 -22.27 -1.56
N PHE A 191 4.73 -21.10 -1.20
CA PHE A 191 4.23 -19.78 -1.62
C PHE A 191 4.42 -19.48 -3.11
N LEU A 192 5.63 -19.69 -3.64
CA LEU A 192 6.02 -19.22 -4.97
C LEU A 192 5.14 -19.77 -6.10
N PRO A 193 4.76 -21.07 -6.12
CA PRO A 193 3.78 -21.58 -7.09
C PRO A 193 2.46 -20.80 -7.09
N ASN A 194 1.90 -20.51 -5.92
CA ASN A 194 0.68 -19.69 -5.81
C ASN A 194 0.88 -18.27 -6.34
N PHE A 195 2.06 -17.68 -6.12
CA PHE A 195 2.39 -16.38 -6.72
C PHE A 195 2.38 -16.44 -8.25
N LEU A 196 3.02 -17.46 -8.82
CA LEU A 196 3.11 -17.64 -10.28
C LEU A 196 1.75 -17.90 -10.93
N ASP A 197 0.90 -18.67 -10.25
CA ASP A 197 -0.45 -19.01 -10.73
C ASP A 197 -1.49 -17.93 -10.40
N GLY A 198 -1.11 -16.91 -9.62
CA GLY A 198 -1.99 -15.82 -9.21
C GLY A 198 -3.04 -16.21 -8.18
N ILE A 199 -2.76 -17.22 -7.36
CA ILE A 199 -3.60 -17.69 -6.24
C ILE A 199 -3.15 -16.98 -4.95
N LEU A 200 -3.25 -15.66 -4.95
CA LEU A 200 -2.89 -14.79 -3.83
C LEU A 200 -3.90 -13.64 -3.70
N PRO A 201 -3.91 -12.92 -2.56
CA PRO A 201 -4.57 -11.62 -2.46
C PRO A 201 -4.15 -10.70 -3.61
N TYR A 202 -5.13 -10.12 -4.30
CA TYR A 202 -4.98 -9.35 -5.54
C TYR A 202 -4.52 -10.15 -6.77
N GLY A 203 -4.61 -11.48 -6.74
CA GLY A 203 -4.52 -12.35 -7.92
C GLY A 203 -3.14 -12.38 -8.58
N SER A 204 -3.13 -12.53 -9.92
CA SER A 204 -1.90 -12.61 -10.71
C SER A 204 -1.20 -11.25 -10.82
N TRP A 205 0.04 -11.16 -10.33
CA TRP A 205 0.91 -10.01 -10.54
C TRP A 205 1.08 -9.69 -12.03
N PHE A 206 1.31 -10.71 -12.86
CA PHE A 206 1.48 -10.54 -14.31
C PHE A 206 0.27 -9.86 -14.94
N LYS A 207 -0.95 -10.39 -14.72
CA LYS A 207 -2.17 -9.81 -15.28
C LYS A 207 -2.45 -8.40 -14.73
N HIS A 208 -2.14 -8.18 -13.46
CA HIS A 208 -2.30 -6.87 -12.83
C HIS A 208 -1.42 -5.82 -13.53
N VAL A 209 -0.14 -6.14 -13.69
CA VAL A 209 0.85 -5.25 -14.30
C VAL A 209 0.54 -5.02 -15.78
N ASP A 210 0.24 -6.08 -16.54
CA ASP A 210 -0.15 -5.98 -17.94
C ASP A 210 -1.35 -5.05 -18.15
N GLY A 211 -2.43 -5.27 -17.38
CA GLY A 211 -3.67 -4.51 -17.49
C GLY A 211 -3.47 -3.03 -17.23
N TRP A 212 -2.84 -2.66 -16.12
CA TRP A 212 -2.60 -1.26 -15.78
C TRP A 212 -1.60 -0.59 -16.73
N MET A 213 -0.52 -1.27 -17.13
CA MET A 213 0.48 -0.71 -18.04
C MET A 213 -0.10 -0.43 -19.43
N LYS A 214 -0.94 -1.33 -19.96
CA LYS A 214 -1.67 -1.08 -21.22
C LYS A 214 -2.52 0.18 -21.13
N LYS A 215 -3.16 0.43 -19.98
CA LYS A 215 -4.00 1.61 -19.77
C LYS A 215 -3.18 2.88 -19.62
N CYS A 216 -2.05 2.84 -18.90
CA CYS A 216 -1.12 3.96 -18.83
C CYS A 216 -0.59 4.37 -20.22
N ARG A 217 -0.31 3.40 -21.11
CA ARG A 217 0.19 3.70 -22.46
C ARG A 217 -0.82 4.47 -23.32
N VAL A 218 -2.10 4.10 -23.26
CA VAL A 218 -3.13 4.71 -24.12
C VAL A 218 -3.79 5.95 -23.50
N ASN A 219 -3.54 6.23 -22.21
CA ASN A 219 -4.09 7.37 -21.48
C ASN A 219 -2.98 8.20 -20.79
N SER A 220 -1.85 8.39 -21.46
CA SER A 220 -0.66 9.03 -20.88
C SER A 220 -0.88 10.48 -20.45
N GLU A 221 -1.98 11.12 -20.84
CA GLU A 221 -2.31 12.49 -20.45
C GLU A 221 -2.81 12.61 -19.00
N PHE A 222 -3.38 11.54 -18.45
CA PHE A 222 -3.84 11.48 -17.05
C PHE A 222 -3.40 10.22 -16.29
N MET A 223 -2.59 9.35 -16.91
CA MET A 223 -2.02 8.18 -16.26
C MET A 223 -0.49 8.15 -16.39
N LEU A 224 0.20 8.01 -15.27
CA LEU A 224 1.66 7.96 -15.18
C LEU A 224 2.14 6.61 -14.64
N ALA A 225 2.90 5.86 -15.43
CA ALA A 225 3.58 4.67 -14.96
C ALA A 225 4.99 5.00 -14.42
N ILE A 226 5.32 4.47 -13.25
CA ILE A 226 6.60 4.63 -12.56
C ILE A 226 7.10 3.27 -12.11
N SER A 227 8.38 2.97 -12.34
CA SER A 227 9.01 1.78 -11.76
C SER A 227 9.61 2.10 -10.40
N TYR A 228 9.57 1.15 -9.47
CA TYR A 228 10.26 1.23 -8.18
C TYR A 228 11.78 1.37 -8.38
N GLU A 229 12.31 0.72 -9.41
CA GLU A 229 13.73 0.70 -9.77
C GLU A 229 14.23 2.07 -10.23
N ASP A 230 13.49 2.76 -11.11
CA ASP A 230 13.80 4.14 -11.52
C ASP A 230 13.76 5.08 -10.33
N PHE A 231 12.76 4.91 -9.47
CA PHE A 231 12.64 5.69 -8.25
C PHE A 231 13.85 5.50 -7.34
N LYS A 232 14.31 4.25 -7.16
CA LYS A 232 15.50 3.94 -6.37
C LYS A 232 16.78 4.50 -6.97
N LYS A 233 16.88 4.52 -8.31
CA LYS A 233 18.06 4.98 -9.05
C LYS A 233 18.17 6.50 -9.08
N ASP A 234 17.06 7.19 -9.32
CA ASP A 234 16.98 8.65 -9.36
C ASP A 234 15.71 9.16 -8.64
N PRO A 235 15.74 9.25 -7.30
CA PRO A 235 14.60 9.74 -6.53
C PRO A 235 14.21 11.17 -6.91
N VAL A 236 15.20 12.06 -7.12
CA VAL A 236 14.95 13.48 -7.38
C VAL A 236 14.28 13.67 -8.74
N GLY A 237 14.82 13.06 -9.79
CA GLY A 237 14.21 13.12 -11.12
C GLY A 237 12.83 12.47 -11.18
N THR A 238 12.64 11.37 -10.45
CA THR A 238 11.32 10.70 -10.41
C THR A 238 10.28 11.54 -9.66
N ILE A 239 10.65 12.19 -8.56
CA ILE A 239 9.76 13.13 -7.82
C ILE A 239 9.45 14.34 -8.68
N ALA A 240 10.42 14.92 -9.40
CA ALA A 240 10.19 16.02 -10.34
C ALA A 240 9.18 15.64 -11.43
N ARG A 241 9.28 14.41 -11.96
CA ARG A 241 8.32 13.87 -12.94
C ARG A 241 6.92 13.71 -12.36
N ILE A 242 6.78 13.24 -11.11
CA ILE A 242 5.49 13.18 -10.41
C ILE A 242 4.92 14.59 -10.23
N SER A 243 5.72 15.52 -9.71
CA SER A 243 5.29 16.91 -9.49
C SER A 243 4.77 17.54 -10.78
N SER A 244 5.51 17.36 -11.88
CA SER A 244 5.12 17.87 -13.20
C SER A 244 3.81 17.25 -13.70
N PHE A 245 3.64 15.94 -13.54
CA PHE A 245 2.43 15.22 -13.94
C PHE A 245 1.19 15.63 -13.13
N LEU A 246 1.38 15.91 -11.84
CA LEU A 246 0.38 16.47 -10.94
C LEU A 246 0.19 17.99 -11.12
N GLU A 247 0.92 18.60 -12.07
CA GLU A 247 0.84 20.03 -12.40
C GLU A 247 1.20 20.96 -11.22
N LEU A 248 2.03 20.46 -10.30
CA LEU A 248 2.50 21.19 -9.13
C LEU A 248 3.74 22.00 -9.47
N GLN A 249 3.71 23.29 -9.12
CA GLN A 249 4.83 24.23 -9.30
C GLN A 249 5.81 24.11 -8.13
N LYS A 250 6.66 23.07 -8.17
CA LYS A 250 7.70 22.83 -7.15
C LYS A 250 9.08 23.19 -7.67
N THR A 251 9.83 23.91 -6.85
CA THR A 251 11.23 24.24 -7.09
C THR A 251 12.12 23.02 -6.92
N GLU A 252 13.31 23.03 -7.52
CA GLU A 252 14.28 21.95 -7.34
C GLU A 252 14.63 21.72 -5.85
N ALA A 253 14.69 22.79 -5.06
CA ALA A 253 14.96 22.71 -3.62
C ALA A 253 13.86 21.93 -2.88
N GLU A 254 12.58 22.25 -3.14
CA GLU A 254 11.44 21.51 -2.56
C GLU A 254 11.45 20.04 -2.99
N ILE A 255 11.73 19.75 -4.27
CA ILE A 255 11.81 18.36 -4.77
C ILE A 255 12.91 17.58 -4.03
N ARG A 256 14.08 18.18 -3.83
CA ARG A 256 15.19 17.57 -3.08
C ARG A 256 14.83 17.35 -1.62
N GLU A 257 14.14 18.30 -1.00
CA GLU A 257 13.65 18.17 0.37
C GLU A 257 12.66 17.00 0.51
N VAL A 258 11.71 16.86 -0.43
CA VAL A 258 10.80 15.70 -0.46
C VAL A 258 11.58 14.39 -0.61
N ALA A 259 12.59 14.35 -1.47
CA ALA A 259 13.44 13.16 -1.65
C ALA A 259 14.16 12.76 -0.35
N GLU A 260 14.67 13.73 0.40
CA GLU A 260 15.35 13.50 1.67
C GLU A 260 14.37 13.00 2.75
N LYS A 261 13.25 13.70 2.93
CA LYS A 261 12.21 13.36 3.92
C LYS A 261 11.58 11.99 3.67
N THR A 262 11.51 11.57 2.41
CA THR A 262 10.93 10.27 2.02
C THR A 262 11.97 9.20 1.76
N SER A 263 13.24 9.44 2.09
CA SER A 263 14.27 8.42 1.99
C SER A 263 13.91 7.18 2.83
N PHE A 264 14.37 6.00 2.40
CA PHE A 264 14.07 4.74 3.09
C PHE A 264 14.43 4.79 4.59
N LYS A 265 15.56 5.42 4.92
CA LYS A 265 16.01 5.61 6.31
C LYS A 265 15.00 6.43 7.12
N CYS A 266 14.53 7.56 6.59
CA CYS A 266 13.56 8.43 7.26
C CYS A 266 12.22 7.71 7.43
N MET A 267 11.72 7.08 6.36
CA MET A 267 10.43 6.36 6.38
C MET A 267 10.44 5.16 7.32
N LYS A 268 11.53 4.38 7.35
CA LYS A 268 11.67 3.23 8.26
C LYS A 268 11.68 3.67 9.72
N LYS A 269 12.45 4.72 10.05
CA LYS A 269 12.48 5.27 11.42
C LYS A 269 11.08 5.77 11.85
N ARG A 270 10.31 6.33 10.92
CA ARG A 270 8.93 6.78 11.18
C ARG A 270 7.99 5.60 11.44
N ASP A 271 8.07 4.54 10.62
CA ASP A 271 7.30 3.31 10.83
C ASP A 271 7.61 2.69 12.20
N GLU A 272 8.90 2.56 12.55
CA GLU A 272 9.33 2.06 13.87
C GLU A 272 8.75 2.89 15.02
N PHE A 273 8.73 4.23 14.88
CA PHE A 273 8.08 5.10 15.85
C PHE A 273 6.57 4.81 15.93
N TYR A 274 5.84 4.79 14.81
CA TYR A 274 4.40 4.52 14.82
C TYR A 274 4.05 3.16 15.42
N GLN A 275 4.80 2.10 15.08
CA GLN A 275 4.60 0.77 15.62
C GLN A 275 4.81 0.70 17.15
N GLN A 276 5.67 1.55 17.70
CA GLN A 276 5.88 1.64 19.14
C GLN A 276 4.64 2.18 19.90
N PHE A 277 3.82 3.01 19.24
CA PHE A 277 2.63 3.64 19.82
C PHE A 277 1.31 3.01 19.35
N ALA A 278 1.29 2.31 18.22
CA ALA A 278 0.10 1.66 17.64
C ALA A 278 0.01 0.16 17.98
N LYS A 279 0.22 -0.19 19.26
CA LYS A 279 0.40 -1.56 19.78
C LYS A 279 -0.66 -2.60 19.37
N ASP A 280 -1.82 -2.18 18.87
CA ASP A 280 -2.99 -3.06 18.69
C ASP A 280 -3.47 -3.21 17.23
N GLN A 281 -2.76 -2.68 16.22
CA GLN A 281 -3.35 -2.58 14.87
C GLN A 281 -2.57 -3.29 13.73
N VAL A 282 -1.24 -3.45 13.80
CA VAL A 282 -0.47 -4.16 12.75
C VAL A 282 0.78 -4.83 13.35
N GLU A 283 0.77 -6.15 13.52
CA GLU A 283 2.02 -6.89 13.78
C GLU A 283 2.82 -7.04 12.46
N GLY A 284 4.02 -6.44 12.41
CA GLY A 284 4.96 -6.56 11.29
C GLY A 284 5.43 -5.21 10.71
N THR A 285 6.70 -5.10 10.34
CA THR A 285 7.23 -3.87 9.72
C THR A 285 6.83 -3.74 8.25
N MET A 286 6.40 -2.55 7.85
CA MET A 286 6.09 -2.27 6.44
C MET A 286 7.37 -2.04 5.62
N TYR A 287 8.48 -1.67 6.27
CA TYR A 287 9.77 -1.32 5.66
C TYR A 287 10.87 -2.33 5.99
N ARG A 288 11.10 -3.27 5.06
CA ARG A 288 12.09 -4.36 5.24
C ARG A 288 13.52 -3.96 4.88
N LEU A 289 13.85 -3.97 3.57
CA LEU A 289 15.20 -3.66 3.06
C LEU A 289 15.26 -2.41 2.17
N GLY A 290 14.20 -2.13 1.39
CA GLY A 290 14.18 -0.98 0.49
C GLY A 290 15.24 -1.02 -0.61
N ILE A 291 15.64 -2.22 -1.05
CA ILE A 291 16.63 -2.46 -2.12
C ILE A 291 15.95 -3.12 -3.33
N THR A 292 16.64 -3.11 -4.46
CA THR A 292 16.29 -3.85 -5.68
C THR A 292 17.20 -5.08 -5.82
N GLY A 293 16.69 -6.17 -6.42
CA GLY A 293 17.46 -7.38 -6.71
C GLY A 293 17.66 -8.32 -5.51
N ASP A 294 16.90 -8.13 -4.43
CA ASP A 294 16.95 -9.03 -3.26
C ASP A 294 16.39 -10.42 -3.58
N TRP A 295 15.60 -10.54 -4.66
CA TRP A 295 15.10 -11.81 -5.16
C TRP A 295 16.20 -12.86 -5.38
N ALA A 296 17.41 -12.45 -5.73
CA ALA A 296 18.54 -13.37 -5.95
C ALA A 296 18.95 -14.13 -4.68
N SER A 297 18.55 -13.66 -3.49
CA SER A 297 18.82 -14.34 -2.21
C SER A 297 17.85 -15.49 -1.92
N MET A 298 16.71 -15.56 -2.62
CA MET A 298 15.61 -16.49 -2.33
C MET A 298 15.30 -17.43 -3.51
N PHE A 299 15.42 -16.93 -4.74
CA PHE A 299 15.12 -17.71 -5.94
C PHE A 299 16.24 -18.69 -6.26
N THR A 300 15.88 -19.93 -6.59
CA THR A 300 16.78 -20.84 -7.33
C THR A 300 16.78 -20.52 -8.83
N SER A 301 17.77 -21.02 -9.57
CA SER A 301 17.82 -20.87 -11.03
C SER A 301 16.56 -21.41 -11.71
N GLU A 302 16.09 -22.59 -11.31
CA GLU A 302 14.85 -23.20 -11.84
C GLU A 302 13.61 -22.33 -11.55
N GLN A 303 13.52 -21.78 -10.33
CA GLN A 303 12.43 -20.87 -9.97
C GLN A 303 12.45 -19.58 -10.80
N CYS A 304 13.64 -19.03 -11.07
CA CYS A 304 13.81 -17.90 -11.97
C CYS A 304 13.36 -18.22 -13.40
N GLU A 305 13.73 -19.38 -13.93
CA GLU A 305 13.30 -19.82 -15.26
C GLU A 305 11.78 -19.96 -15.35
N ARG A 306 11.14 -20.56 -14.35
CA ARG A 306 9.68 -20.65 -14.27
C ARG A 306 9.01 -19.28 -14.23
N PHE A 307 9.56 -18.34 -13.45
CA PHE A 307 9.08 -16.96 -13.42
C PHE A 307 9.22 -16.29 -14.78
N ASN A 308 10.39 -16.40 -15.42
CA ASN A 308 10.68 -15.79 -16.72
C ASN A 308 9.76 -16.35 -17.82
N HIS A 309 9.47 -17.65 -17.80
CA HIS A 309 8.52 -18.26 -18.72
C HIS A 309 7.12 -17.67 -18.54
N LYS A 310 6.61 -17.58 -17.30
CA LYS A 310 5.31 -16.94 -17.01
C LYS A 310 5.28 -15.47 -17.41
N HIS A 311 6.38 -14.75 -17.19
CA HIS A 311 6.53 -13.36 -17.59
C HIS A 311 6.36 -13.19 -19.10
N GLN A 312 7.07 -14.00 -19.90
CA GLN A 312 7.00 -13.98 -21.35
C GLN A 312 5.64 -14.45 -21.90
N GLU A 313 5.00 -15.40 -21.21
CA GLU A 313 3.69 -15.93 -21.61
C GLU A 313 2.57 -14.88 -21.44
N ILE A 314 2.60 -14.10 -20.35
CA ILE A 314 1.46 -13.27 -19.95
C ILE A 314 1.64 -11.79 -20.31
N LEU A 315 2.84 -11.22 -20.12
CA LEU A 315 3.06 -9.80 -20.35
C LEU A 315 3.26 -9.57 -21.85
N SER A 316 2.37 -8.79 -22.47
CA SER A 316 2.41 -8.56 -23.92
C SER A 316 3.57 -7.68 -24.38
N ASP A 317 4.23 -7.00 -23.43
CA ASP A 317 5.33 -6.08 -23.70
C ASP A 317 6.49 -6.39 -22.75
N ALA A 318 7.71 -6.05 -23.17
CA ALA A 318 8.91 -6.10 -22.35
C ALA A 318 8.84 -5.04 -21.24
N ILE A 319 8.00 -5.27 -20.24
CA ILE A 319 8.09 -4.57 -18.97
C ILE A 319 9.43 -4.98 -18.38
N PRO A 320 10.35 -4.03 -18.13
CA PRO A 320 11.67 -4.37 -17.65
C PRO A 320 11.57 -5.16 -16.34
N LEU A 321 12.29 -6.28 -16.32
CA LEU A 321 12.66 -7.01 -15.12
C LEU A 321 13.76 -6.26 -14.36
#